data_AF-A0A0D0ECX3-F1
#
_entry.id   AF-A0A0D0ECX3-F1
#
_cell.length_a   1.000
_cell.length_b   1.000
_cell.length_c   1.000
_cell.angle_alpha   90.00
_cell.angle_beta   90.00
_cell.angle_gamma   90.00
#
_symmetry.space_group_name_H-M   'P 1'
#
loop_
_entity.id
_entity.type
_entity.pdbx_description
1 polymer ?
#
loop_
_entity_poly.entity_id
_entity_poly.type
_entity_poly.pdbx_seq_one_letter_code
_entity_poly.pdbx_strand_id
1 'polypeptide(L)'
;MKLSFSLVNKNAKPVGAAPPLKKPAVFSSIDDEDLIDLVPTTSSKDVAANKKLLAQNVESSTAVRNRMEQEMKVDATVYQYDEVWDRMQEVKQRQKEIKEVDAKQRKPKYIEGLLNSAATRRLDRLRAEEKMLQYERETEGDEFADKEAFVTQAYKDQMAEVRKAEEEERQREDAERKKRKGAPTGMVHFYRKMLEESEQQHEEAVAATTGTKPVIGPQGPPPNLIITRPVDTSRSDMELARIAREQGKVVELNEDNQIIDKRELLSAGLNLAAPNTRRLGLQVTTNKPGANTEADVHRAVGTAASRREINERRAAEIRQQMHEEHKRQQTQKERDEEEARQRVVLKRNTEEDVQDARERYLERKRRKMEEEATAAQNEAGEPS
;
A
#
# COMPACT_ATOMS: atom_id res chain seq x y z
N MET A 1 -9.14 37.29 40.14
CA MET A 1 -9.96 36.16 40.63
C MET A 1 -9.20 34.87 40.36
N LYS A 2 -8.80 34.15 41.41
CA LYS A 2 -8.10 32.87 41.29
C LYS A 2 -9.16 31.76 41.21
N LEU A 3 -9.28 31.11 40.06
CA LEU A 3 -10.23 30.03 39.82
C LEU A 3 -9.53 28.70 40.10
N SER A 4 -9.87 28.05 41.22
CA SER A 4 -9.44 26.69 41.56
C SER A 4 -10.52 25.70 41.17
N PHE A 5 -10.24 24.83 40.20
CA PHE A 5 -11.08 23.70 39.82
C PHE A 5 -10.69 22.47 40.64
N SER A 6 -11.58 21.99 41.51
CA SER A 6 -11.43 20.72 42.22
C SER A 6 -11.83 19.56 41.30
N LEU A 7 -10.93 18.59 41.10
CA LEU A 7 -11.21 17.33 40.39
C LEU A 7 -12.16 16.46 41.22
N VAL A 8 -13.24 16.01 40.58
CA VAL A 8 -14.22 15.07 41.14
C VAL A 8 -13.59 13.68 41.30
N ASN A 9 -13.85 13.07 42.46
CA ASN A 9 -13.35 11.79 42.94
C ASN A 9 -13.89 10.60 42.09
N LYS A 10 -12.99 9.79 41.51
CA LYS A 10 -13.33 8.66 40.60
C LYS A 10 -13.70 7.35 41.32
N ASN A 11 -14.45 7.40 42.43
CA ASN A 11 -14.83 6.18 43.17
C ASN A 11 -16.32 6.16 43.58
N ALA A 12 -17.22 6.60 42.70
CA ALA A 12 -18.66 6.36 42.86
C ALA A 12 -19.07 5.16 41.98
N LYS A 13 -19.46 4.04 42.62
CA LYS A 13 -20.08 2.89 41.94
C LYS A 13 -21.51 3.28 41.53
N PRO A 14 -21.93 3.09 40.26
CA PRO A 14 -23.30 3.40 39.86
C PRO A 14 -24.27 2.38 40.47
N VAL A 15 -25.25 2.89 41.22
CA VAL A 15 -26.39 2.12 41.74
C VAL A 15 -27.30 1.81 40.55
N GLY A 16 -27.45 0.52 40.19
CA GLY A 16 -28.38 0.07 39.14
C GLY A 16 -27.81 -0.84 38.05
N ALA A 17 -26.60 -1.39 38.20
CA ALA A 17 -26.08 -2.36 37.24
C ALA A 17 -26.75 -3.74 37.43
N ALA A 18 -27.53 -4.18 36.43
CA ALA A 18 -28.02 -5.55 36.33
C ALA A 18 -26.82 -6.54 36.33
N PRO A 19 -26.96 -7.75 36.91
CA PRO A 19 -25.87 -8.72 36.94
C PRO A 19 -25.42 -9.04 35.50
N PRO A 20 -24.10 -9.10 35.21
CA PRO A 20 -23.65 -9.38 33.87
C PRO A 20 -24.10 -10.80 33.47
N LEU A 21 -24.83 -10.88 32.35
CA LEU A 21 -25.17 -12.15 31.71
C LEU A 21 -23.87 -12.91 31.44
N LYS A 22 -23.69 -14.03 32.15
CA LYS A 22 -22.59 -14.97 31.90
C LYS A 22 -22.76 -15.51 30.48
N LYS A 23 -21.89 -15.10 29.57
CA LYS A 23 -21.80 -15.68 28.23
C LYS A 23 -21.33 -17.14 28.38
N PRO A 24 -21.86 -18.10 27.60
CA PRO A 24 -21.39 -19.48 27.65
C PRO A 24 -19.92 -19.54 27.22
N ALA A 25 -19.10 -20.28 27.96
CA ALA A 25 -17.65 -20.39 27.81
C ALA A 25 -17.17 -20.93 26.44
N VAL A 26 -18.09 -21.35 25.57
CA VAL A 26 -17.80 -21.98 24.27
C VAL A 26 -17.31 -20.97 23.21
N PHE A 27 -17.59 -19.66 23.38
CA PHE A 27 -17.24 -18.65 22.36
C PHE A 27 -16.07 -17.71 22.74
N SER A 28 -15.56 -17.78 23.97
CA SER A 28 -14.40 -16.96 24.40
C SER A 28 -13.05 -17.67 24.26
N SER A 29 -13.01 -18.92 23.82
CA SER A 29 -11.79 -19.73 23.73
C SER A 29 -11.07 -19.64 22.37
N ILE A 30 -11.30 -18.60 21.57
CA ILE A 30 -10.68 -18.48 20.23
C ILE A 30 -9.83 -17.23 20.02
N ASP A 31 -9.78 -16.31 20.99
CA ASP A 31 -9.09 -15.01 20.85
C ASP A 31 -8.08 -14.70 21.98
N ASP A 32 -8.01 -15.52 23.03
CA ASP A 32 -6.96 -15.45 24.06
C ASP A 32 -6.13 -16.74 24.02
N GLU A 33 -4.99 -16.66 23.34
CA GLU A 33 -3.88 -17.63 23.35
C GLU A 33 -3.16 -17.56 24.70
N ASP A 34 -3.81 -18.07 25.74
CA ASP A 34 -3.16 -18.47 26.99
C ASP A 34 -3.67 -19.87 27.35
N LEU A 35 -2.80 -20.86 27.09
CA LEU A 35 -2.75 -22.22 27.61
C LEU A 35 -3.78 -22.51 28.73
N ILE A 36 -4.97 -22.99 28.36
CA ILE A 36 -5.97 -23.47 29.32
C ILE A 36 -5.61 -24.91 29.69
N ASP A 37 -4.95 -25.03 30.84
CA ASP A 37 -4.86 -26.27 31.60
C ASP A 37 -6.29 -26.79 31.87
N LEU A 38 -6.61 -27.95 31.29
CA LEU A 38 -7.92 -28.58 31.35
C LEU A 38 -8.24 -28.93 32.82
N VAL A 39 -9.09 -28.13 33.46
CA VAL A 39 -9.57 -28.35 34.83
C VAL A 39 -10.24 -29.74 34.95
N PRO A 40 -9.81 -30.61 35.88
CA PRO A 40 -10.32 -31.97 35.97
C PRO A 40 -11.61 -32.00 36.80
N THR A 41 -12.76 -32.10 36.14
CA THR A 41 -14.05 -32.34 36.81
C THR A 41 -14.46 -33.81 36.71
N THR A 42 -13.65 -34.76 37.19
CA THR A 42 -14.10 -36.12 37.51
C THR A 42 -13.20 -36.74 38.59
N SER A 43 -13.76 -37.66 39.36
CA SER A 43 -13.18 -38.23 40.58
C SER A 43 -11.71 -38.69 40.43
N SER A 44 -10.88 -38.45 41.46
CA SER A 44 -9.43 -38.69 41.44
C SER A 44 -9.00 -40.15 41.23
N LYS A 45 -9.94 -41.11 41.25
CA LYS A 45 -9.67 -42.52 40.97
C LYS A 45 -9.65 -42.82 39.47
N ASP A 46 -10.36 -42.05 38.65
CA ASP A 46 -10.47 -42.28 37.20
C ASP A 46 -9.35 -41.58 36.42
N VAL A 47 -8.74 -40.53 36.99
CA VAL A 47 -7.60 -39.83 36.38
C VAL A 47 -6.36 -40.71 36.30
N ALA A 48 -6.10 -41.54 37.33
CA ALA A 48 -4.96 -42.47 37.32
C ALA A 48 -5.15 -43.62 36.34
N ALA A 49 -6.39 -44.14 36.21
CA ALA A 49 -6.73 -45.17 35.24
C ALA A 49 -6.60 -44.64 33.80
N ASN A 50 -7.12 -43.42 33.53
CA ASN A 50 -7.00 -42.77 32.24
C ASN A 50 -5.55 -42.43 31.89
N LYS A 51 -4.73 -42.00 32.87
CA LYS A 51 -3.30 -41.71 32.65
C LYS A 51 -2.49 -42.98 32.36
N LYS A 52 -2.84 -44.12 32.98
CA LYS A 52 -2.22 -45.43 32.72
C LYS A 52 -2.65 -46.01 31.37
N LEU A 53 -3.91 -45.85 30.98
CA LEU A 53 -4.41 -46.24 29.65
C LEU A 53 -3.83 -45.35 28.54
N LEU A 54 -3.62 -44.05 28.80
CA LEU A 54 -2.90 -43.16 27.87
C LEU A 54 -1.43 -43.58 27.72
N ALA A 55 -0.71 -43.83 28.82
CA ALA A 55 0.68 -44.28 28.78
C ALA A 55 0.84 -45.63 28.03
N GLN A 56 -0.13 -46.55 28.20
CA GLN A 56 -0.13 -47.84 27.50
C GLN A 56 -0.47 -47.72 26.01
N ASN A 57 -1.19 -46.67 25.59
CA ASN A 57 -1.45 -46.35 24.18
C ASN A 57 -0.31 -45.55 23.51
N VAL A 58 0.59 -44.94 24.31
CA VAL A 58 1.78 -44.22 23.81
C VAL A 58 2.95 -45.17 23.50
N GLU A 59 2.98 -46.35 24.13
CA GLU A 59 3.88 -47.41 23.70
C GLU A 59 3.37 -48.01 22.39
N SER A 60 3.71 -47.34 21.28
CA SER A 60 3.48 -47.85 19.94
C SER A 60 3.93 -49.31 19.87
N SER A 61 3.01 -50.21 19.48
CA SER A 61 3.31 -51.64 19.44
C SER A 61 4.60 -51.88 18.64
N THR A 62 5.35 -52.93 18.98
CA THR A 62 6.62 -53.24 18.29
C THR A 62 6.47 -53.30 16.76
N ALA A 63 5.29 -53.72 16.27
CA ALA A 63 4.93 -53.67 14.87
C ALA A 63 4.84 -52.24 14.30
N VAL A 64 4.33 -51.28 15.05
CA VAL A 64 4.28 -49.86 14.66
C VAL A 64 5.67 -49.23 14.68
N ARG A 65 6.51 -49.53 15.69
CA ARG A 65 7.91 -49.07 15.71
C ARG A 65 8.70 -49.58 14.51
N ASN A 66 8.56 -50.86 14.17
CA ASN A 66 9.21 -51.45 12.99
C ASN A 66 8.75 -50.79 11.68
N ARG A 67 7.45 -50.46 11.56
CA ARG A 67 6.94 -49.73 10.38
C ARG A 67 7.49 -48.31 10.32
N MET A 68 7.49 -47.60 11.45
CA MET A 68 8.07 -46.26 11.56
C MET A 68 9.56 -46.25 11.20
N GLU A 69 10.34 -47.23 11.65
CA GLU A 69 11.75 -47.38 11.29
C GLU A 69 11.96 -47.70 9.80
N GLN A 70 11.08 -48.51 9.20
CA GLN A 70 11.11 -48.78 7.76
C GLN A 70 10.79 -47.53 6.95
N GLU A 71 9.79 -46.75 7.38
CA GLU A 71 9.39 -45.49 6.75
C GLU A 71 10.50 -44.43 6.90
N MET A 72 11.12 -44.31 8.09
CA MET A 72 12.25 -43.41 8.33
C MET A 72 13.51 -43.77 7.52
N LYS A 73 13.70 -45.06 7.20
CA LYS A 73 14.79 -45.50 6.29
C LYS A 73 14.52 -45.12 4.84
N VAL A 74 13.26 -45.05 4.43
CA VAL A 74 12.88 -44.59 3.09
C VAL A 74 13.00 -43.06 3.02
N ASP A 75 12.50 -42.35 4.04
CA ASP A 75 12.62 -40.90 4.15
C ASP A 75 12.64 -40.46 5.63
N ALA A 76 13.77 -39.88 6.05
CA ALA A 76 13.98 -39.41 7.42
C ALA A 76 13.11 -38.19 7.79
N THR A 77 12.43 -37.57 6.82
CA THR A 77 11.59 -36.38 7.02
C THR A 77 10.10 -36.70 7.26
N VAL A 78 9.71 -37.98 7.14
CA VAL A 78 8.30 -38.43 7.23
C VAL A 78 7.62 -37.99 8.52
N TYR A 79 8.35 -37.93 9.63
CA TYR A 79 7.80 -37.59 10.95
C TYR A 79 8.22 -36.19 11.46
N GLN A 80 8.83 -35.35 10.61
CA GLN A 80 9.34 -34.01 11.00
C GLN A 80 8.29 -32.89 10.90
N TYR A 81 6.99 -33.21 10.84
CA TYR A 81 5.93 -32.21 10.69
C TYR A 81 5.92 -31.17 11.83
N ASP A 82 6.01 -31.65 13.08
CA ASP A 82 5.99 -30.81 14.27
C ASP A 82 7.21 -29.88 14.31
N GLU A 83 8.40 -30.41 14.02
CA GLU A 83 9.64 -29.61 13.96
C GLU A 83 9.58 -28.51 12.90
N VAL A 84 9.01 -28.79 11.72
CA VAL A 84 8.83 -27.81 10.65
C VAL A 84 7.84 -26.73 11.08
N TRP A 85 6.73 -27.13 11.71
CA TRP A 85 5.72 -26.21 12.20
C TRP A 85 6.26 -25.31 13.31
N ASP A 86 6.95 -25.87 14.30
CA ASP A 86 7.58 -25.12 15.39
C ASP A 86 8.59 -24.11 14.85
N ARG A 87 9.44 -24.50 13.89
CA ARG A 87 10.37 -23.57 13.21
C ARG A 87 9.62 -22.44 12.50
N MET A 88 8.51 -22.71 11.82
CA MET A 88 7.69 -21.66 11.20
C MET A 88 7.11 -20.70 12.24
N GLN A 89 6.66 -21.22 13.39
CA GLN A 89 6.12 -20.39 14.47
C GLN A 89 7.20 -19.54 15.13
N GLU A 90 8.39 -20.09 15.37
CA GLU A 90 9.54 -19.33 15.87
C GLU A 90 9.90 -18.17 14.96
N VAL A 91 9.95 -18.37 13.64
CA VAL A 91 10.24 -17.29 12.69
C VAL A 91 9.17 -16.20 12.74
N LYS A 92 7.89 -16.58 12.80
CA LYS A 92 6.78 -15.62 12.96
C LYS A 92 6.90 -14.83 14.26
N GLN A 93 7.29 -15.47 15.36
CA GLN A 93 7.51 -14.79 16.64
C GLN A 93 8.68 -13.80 16.54
N ARG A 94 9.81 -14.20 15.96
CA ARG A 94 10.96 -13.30 15.72
C ARG A 94 10.58 -12.10 14.85
N GLN A 95 9.79 -12.29 13.80
CA GLN A 95 9.30 -11.19 12.97
C GLN A 95 8.40 -10.22 13.76
N LYS A 96 7.55 -10.73 14.67
CA LYS A 96 6.75 -9.89 15.57
C LYS A 96 7.63 -9.08 16.51
N GLU A 97 8.64 -9.71 17.12
CA GLU A 97 9.60 -9.02 17.99
C GLU A 97 10.35 -7.90 17.26
N ILE A 98 10.80 -8.16 16.01
CA ILE A 98 11.44 -7.14 15.17
C ILE A 98 10.48 -5.97 14.91
N LYS A 99 9.21 -6.25 14.61
CA LYS A 99 8.18 -5.22 14.41
C LYS A 99 7.92 -4.40 15.68
N GLU A 100 7.95 -5.02 16.85
CA GLU A 100 7.81 -4.31 18.13
C GLU A 100 9.01 -3.43 18.44
N VAL A 101 10.22 -3.91 18.16
CA VAL A 101 11.45 -3.12 18.32
C VAL A 101 11.43 -1.92 17.37
N ASP A 102 11.05 -2.11 16.10
CA ASP A 102 10.87 -1.00 15.14
C ASP A 102 9.81 -0.02 15.64
N ALA A 103 8.66 -0.52 16.12
CA ALA A 103 7.60 0.33 16.65
C ALA A 103 8.05 1.17 17.84
N LYS A 104 8.89 0.63 18.73
CA LYS A 104 9.48 1.36 19.87
C LYS A 104 10.51 2.41 19.44
N GLN A 105 11.28 2.14 18.38
CA GLN A 105 12.28 3.09 17.84
C GLN A 105 11.65 4.17 16.96
N ARG A 106 10.44 3.93 16.45
CA ARG A 106 9.79 4.83 15.50
C ARG A 106 9.46 6.17 16.13
N LYS A 107 9.98 7.25 15.55
CA LYS A 107 9.67 8.62 15.97
C LYS A 107 8.18 8.95 15.73
N PRO A 108 7.60 9.88 16.51
CA PRO A 108 6.23 10.33 16.30
C PRO A 108 6.01 10.87 14.89
N LYS A 109 4.91 10.43 14.26
CA LYS A 109 4.61 10.68 12.83
C LYS A 109 4.61 12.15 12.41
N TYR A 110 4.28 13.07 13.32
CA TYR A 110 4.00 14.47 12.98
C TYR A 110 5.00 15.48 13.54
N ILE A 111 5.78 15.13 14.57
CA ILE A 111 6.67 16.09 15.24
C ILE A 111 7.78 16.54 14.30
N GLU A 112 8.39 15.59 13.59
CA GLU A 112 9.45 15.90 12.63
C GLU A 112 8.93 16.79 11.49
N GLY A 113 7.73 16.51 10.97
CA GLY A 113 7.09 17.36 9.95
C GLY A 113 6.82 18.78 10.45
N LEU A 114 6.40 18.94 11.70
CA LEU A 114 6.17 20.25 12.30
C LEU A 114 7.49 21.02 12.49
N LEU A 115 8.54 20.35 12.97
CA LEU A 115 9.86 20.95 13.14
C LEU A 115 10.47 21.35 11.80
N ASN A 116 10.39 20.48 10.79
CA ASN A 116 10.86 20.79 9.44
C ASN A 116 10.08 21.97 8.85
N SER A 117 8.76 22.00 8.99
CA SER A 117 7.93 23.13 8.52
C SER A 117 8.23 24.44 9.27
N ALA A 118 8.55 24.37 10.57
CA ALA A 118 9.00 25.54 11.30
C ALA A 118 10.38 26.02 10.82
N ALA A 119 11.30 25.10 10.53
CA ALA A 119 12.62 25.41 9.99
C ALA A 119 12.54 26.02 8.59
N THR A 120 11.73 25.46 7.68
CA THR A 120 11.53 26.03 6.34
C THR A 120 10.95 27.43 6.40
N ARG A 121 9.93 27.67 7.24
CA ARG A 121 9.38 29.03 7.43
C ARG A 121 10.41 30.03 7.96
N ARG A 122 11.34 29.59 8.82
CA ARG A 122 12.43 30.45 9.29
C ARG A 122 13.38 30.80 8.15
N LEU A 123 13.79 29.82 7.35
CA LEU A 123 14.62 30.05 6.17
C LEU A 123 13.92 30.95 5.15
N ASP A 124 12.64 30.73 4.89
CA ASP A 124 11.84 31.56 3.97
C ASP A 124 11.74 33.00 4.46
N ARG A 125 11.59 33.22 5.78
CA ARG A 125 11.60 34.56 6.36
C ARG A 125 12.95 35.24 6.13
N LEU A 126 14.06 34.54 6.35
CA LEU A 126 15.40 35.07 6.12
C LEU A 126 15.64 35.41 4.63
N ARG A 127 15.19 34.55 3.71
CA ARG A 127 15.24 34.81 2.26
C ARG A 127 14.42 36.04 1.86
N ALA A 128 13.23 36.19 2.45
CA ALA A 128 12.38 37.33 2.20
C ALA A 128 13.03 38.63 2.70
N GLU A 129 13.57 38.63 3.93
CA GLU A 129 14.30 39.76 4.50
C GLU A 129 15.52 40.14 3.63
N GLU A 130 16.31 39.16 3.16
CA GLU A 130 17.46 39.40 2.28
C GLU A 130 17.03 40.01 0.93
N LYS A 131 15.99 39.46 0.32
CA LYS A 131 15.48 39.96 -0.96
C LYS A 131 14.89 41.36 -0.84
N MET A 132 14.24 41.66 0.29
CA MET A 132 13.77 43.01 0.59
C MET A 132 14.94 43.99 0.74
N LEU A 133 15.98 43.61 1.49
CA LEU A 133 17.17 44.46 1.65
C LEU A 133 17.90 44.69 0.32
N GLN A 134 17.97 43.66 -0.53
CA GLN A 134 18.55 43.79 -1.86
C GLN A 134 17.72 44.75 -2.72
N TYR A 135 16.39 44.63 -2.69
CA TYR A 135 15.50 45.52 -3.40
C TYR A 135 15.65 46.98 -2.91
N GLU A 136 15.72 47.20 -1.60
CA GLU A 136 15.97 48.52 -1.02
C GLU A 136 17.28 49.12 -1.55
N ARG A 137 18.36 48.35 -1.61
CA ARG A 137 19.64 48.80 -2.18
C ARG A 137 19.58 49.10 -3.67
N GLU A 138 18.87 48.27 -4.43
CA GLU A 138 18.67 48.50 -5.87
C GLU A 138 17.82 49.77 -6.11
N THR A 139 16.85 50.06 -5.23
CA THR A 139 16.05 51.28 -5.30
C THR A 139 16.80 52.53 -4.86
N GLU A 140 17.68 52.43 -3.85
CA GLU A 140 18.59 53.51 -3.45
C GLU A 140 19.70 53.74 -4.50
N GLY A 141 19.99 52.73 -5.33
CA GLY A 141 20.79 52.85 -6.54
C GLY A 141 22.15 53.54 -6.32
N ASP A 142 22.38 54.62 -7.06
CA ASP A 142 23.64 55.36 -7.04
C ASP A 142 23.72 56.41 -5.90
N GLU A 143 22.65 56.62 -5.12
CA GLU A 143 22.60 57.67 -4.08
C GLU A 143 23.66 57.47 -2.98
N PHE A 144 24.15 56.24 -2.84
CA PHE A 144 25.15 55.85 -1.84
C PHE A 144 26.39 55.18 -2.47
N ALA A 145 26.57 55.26 -3.79
CA ALA A 145 27.73 54.68 -4.48
C ALA A 145 29.07 55.29 -4.03
N ASP A 146 29.06 56.57 -3.65
CA ASP A 146 30.25 57.29 -3.14
C ASP A 146 30.57 56.99 -1.66
N LYS A 147 29.72 56.22 -0.95
CA LYS A 147 29.90 55.91 0.48
C LYS A 147 30.36 54.46 0.68
N GLU A 148 31.21 54.25 1.67
CA GLU A 148 31.76 52.92 1.98
C GLU A 148 30.67 51.97 2.52
N ALA A 149 30.56 50.78 1.93
CA ALA A 149 29.62 49.74 2.36
C ALA A 149 30.22 48.85 3.46
N PHE A 150 29.78 49.03 4.70
CA PHE A 150 30.22 48.21 5.83
C PHE A 150 29.30 47.01 6.04
N VAL A 151 29.82 45.82 5.77
CA VAL A 151 29.11 44.56 6.02
C VAL A 151 29.69 43.89 7.27
N THR A 152 28.85 43.68 8.29
CA THR A 152 29.24 42.98 9.52
C THR A 152 29.55 41.51 9.23
N GLN A 153 30.46 40.91 10.01
CA GLN A 153 30.80 39.49 9.86
C GLN A 153 29.56 38.59 10.01
N ALA A 154 28.70 38.89 10.98
CA ALA A 154 27.44 38.17 11.19
C ALA A 154 26.52 38.15 9.97
N TYR A 155 26.44 39.25 9.21
CA TYR A 155 25.64 39.30 7.98
C TYR A 155 26.26 38.44 6.87
N LYS A 156 27.59 38.43 6.74
CA LYS A 156 28.29 37.55 5.78
C LYS A 156 28.05 36.09 6.10
N ASP A 157 28.09 35.73 7.38
CA ASP A 157 27.84 34.37 7.86
C ASP A 157 26.38 33.97 7.60
N GLN A 158 25.43 34.87 7.87
CA GLN A 158 24.00 34.65 7.59
C GLN A 158 23.73 34.45 6.09
N MET A 159 24.32 35.27 5.21
CA MET A 159 24.19 35.07 3.76
C MET A 159 24.80 33.74 3.30
N ALA A 160 25.93 33.34 3.87
CA ALA A 160 26.57 32.07 3.53
C ALA A 160 25.71 30.87 4.00
N GLU A 161 25.09 30.97 5.17
CA GLU A 161 24.18 29.95 5.71
C GLU A 161 22.93 29.80 4.84
N VAL A 162 22.29 30.91 4.43
CA VAL A 162 21.11 30.89 3.56
C VAL A 162 21.42 30.28 2.20
N ARG A 163 22.54 30.68 1.56
CA ARG A 163 22.96 30.11 0.27
C ARG A 163 23.26 28.61 0.37
N LYS A 164 23.95 28.19 1.41
CA LYS A 164 24.24 26.76 1.64
C LYS A 164 22.97 25.95 1.84
N ALA A 165 22.01 26.48 2.61
CA ALA A 165 20.72 25.82 2.84
C ALA A 165 19.89 25.71 1.55
N GLU A 166 19.93 26.71 0.67
CA GLU A 166 19.26 26.68 -0.64
C GLU A 166 19.87 25.65 -1.58
N GLU A 167 21.21 25.57 -1.66
CA GLU A 167 21.89 24.56 -2.47
C GLU A 167 21.60 23.14 -2.00
N GLU A 168 21.56 22.91 -0.69
CA GLU A 168 21.22 21.62 -0.10
C GLU A 168 19.75 21.24 -0.35
N GLU A 169 18.82 22.19 -0.17
CA GLU A 169 17.39 21.98 -0.46
C GLU A 169 17.18 21.65 -1.94
N ARG A 170 17.83 22.39 -2.84
CA ARG A 170 17.76 22.16 -4.29
C ARG A 170 18.32 20.79 -4.69
N GLN A 171 19.48 20.41 -4.16
CA GLN A 171 20.05 19.08 -4.40
C GLN A 171 19.14 17.96 -3.90
N ARG A 172 18.52 18.15 -2.72
CA ARG A 172 17.57 17.20 -2.15
C ARG A 172 16.31 17.10 -3.01
N GLU A 173 15.73 18.21 -3.43
CA GLU A 173 14.55 18.23 -4.29
C GLU A 173 14.83 17.54 -5.63
N ASP A 174 15.98 17.81 -6.26
CA ASP A 174 16.37 17.16 -7.51
C ASP A 174 16.54 15.63 -7.34
N ALA A 175 17.11 15.19 -6.22
CA ALA A 175 17.22 13.77 -5.89
C ALA A 175 15.85 13.13 -5.65
N GLU A 176 14.97 13.78 -4.89
CA GLU A 176 13.60 13.30 -4.66
C GLU A 176 12.77 13.27 -5.94
N ARG A 177 12.90 14.29 -6.80
CA ARG A 177 12.27 14.36 -8.11
C ARG A 177 12.74 13.24 -9.03
N LYS A 178 14.03 12.91 -9.04
CA LYS A 178 14.57 11.75 -9.77
C LYS A 178 13.98 10.43 -9.26
N LYS A 179 13.89 10.25 -7.93
CA LYS A 179 13.28 9.05 -7.31
C LYS A 179 11.79 8.92 -7.64
N ARG A 180 11.05 10.02 -7.65
CA ARG A 180 9.60 10.02 -7.96
C ARG A 180 9.28 9.67 -9.42
N LYS A 181 10.18 9.93 -10.37
CA LYS A 181 9.94 9.73 -11.82
C LYS A 181 9.75 8.26 -12.23
N GLY A 182 10.12 7.28 -11.40
CA GLY A 182 10.02 5.85 -11.72
C GLY A 182 9.19 5.02 -10.75
N ALA A 183 8.69 5.61 -9.66
CA ALA A 183 7.97 4.86 -8.63
C ALA A 183 6.46 4.86 -8.93
N PRO A 184 5.78 3.69 -8.92
CA PRO A 184 4.32 3.66 -8.94
C PRO A 184 3.82 4.47 -7.74
N THR A 185 2.97 5.47 -7.99
CA THR A 185 2.46 6.37 -6.95
C THR A 185 1.03 5.95 -6.58
N GLY A 186 0.69 5.96 -5.28
CA GLY A 186 -0.66 5.70 -4.79
C GLY A 186 -0.90 4.27 -4.29
N MET A 187 -2.17 3.83 -4.34
CA MET A 187 -2.62 2.57 -3.73
C MET A 187 -1.95 1.33 -4.34
N VAL A 188 -1.59 1.37 -5.62
CA VAL A 188 -0.89 0.27 -6.29
C VAL A 188 0.46 -0.02 -5.62
N HIS A 189 1.19 1.01 -5.19
CA HIS A 189 2.44 0.83 -4.49
C HIS A 189 2.24 0.29 -3.07
N PHE A 190 1.17 0.72 -2.39
CA PHE A 190 0.81 0.18 -1.09
C PHE A 190 0.51 -1.32 -1.18
N TYR A 191 -0.33 -1.74 -2.13
CA TYR A 191 -0.65 -3.16 -2.34
C TYR A 191 0.59 -3.96 -2.75
N ARG A 192 1.42 -3.41 -3.66
CA ARG A 192 2.69 -4.03 -4.03
C ARG A 192 3.59 -4.25 -2.82
N LYS A 193 3.78 -3.23 -1.98
CA LYS A 193 4.61 -3.33 -0.78
C LYS A 193 4.05 -4.32 0.23
N MET A 194 2.73 -4.33 0.43
CA MET A 194 2.07 -5.29 1.33
C MET A 194 2.26 -6.73 0.84
N LEU A 195 2.13 -6.96 -0.47
CA LEU A 195 2.38 -8.27 -1.07
C LEU A 195 3.85 -8.66 -0.96
N GLU A 196 4.79 -7.77 -1.29
CA GLU A 196 6.23 -7.99 -1.13
C GLU A 196 6.60 -8.30 0.33
N GLU A 197 6.03 -7.60 1.30
CA GLU A 197 6.24 -7.88 2.73
C GLU A 197 5.68 -9.26 3.12
N SER A 198 4.50 -9.63 2.61
CA SER A 198 3.92 -10.96 2.88
C SER A 198 4.71 -12.09 2.23
N GLU A 199 5.23 -11.88 1.02
CA GLU A 199 6.09 -12.82 0.30
C GLU A 199 7.41 -13.00 1.04
N GLN A 200 8.05 -11.92 1.50
CA GLN A 200 9.27 -11.98 2.31
C GLN A 200 9.06 -12.75 3.61
N GLN A 201 7.97 -12.48 4.35
CA GLN A 201 7.68 -13.21 5.58
C GLN A 201 7.49 -14.71 5.34
N HIS A 202 6.83 -15.06 4.24
CA HIS A 202 6.62 -16.45 3.84
C HIS A 202 7.92 -17.10 3.37
N GLU A 203 8.72 -16.41 2.56
CA GLU A 203 10.02 -16.90 2.07
C GLU A 203 10.97 -17.16 3.23
N GLU A 204 11.05 -16.27 4.23
CA GLU A 204 11.84 -16.48 5.44
C GLU A 204 11.37 -17.70 6.25
N ALA A 205 10.05 -17.89 6.39
CA ALA A 205 9.50 -19.07 7.06
C ALA A 205 9.81 -20.37 6.30
N VAL A 206 9.75 -20.35 4.96
CA VAL A 206 10.10 -21.51 4.12
C VAL A 206 11.61 -21.75 4.10
N ALA A 207 12.43 -20.70 4.09
CA ALA A 207 13.89 -20.83 4.16
C ALA A 207 14.34 -21.45 5.49
N ALA A 208 13.72 -21.06 6.61
CA ALA A 208 14.03 -21.62 7.92
C ALA A 208 13.66 -23.12 8.05
N THR A 209 12.61 -23.56 7.35
CA THR A 209 12.20 -24.98 7.35
C THR A 209 13.01 -25.83 6.38
N THR A 210 13.48 -25.25 5.28
CA THR A 210 14.28 -25.96 4.27
C THR A 210 15.77 -26.00 4.58
N GLY A 211 16.29 -25.05 5.37
CA GLY A 211 17.70 -24.97 5.77
C GLY A 211 18.19 -26.11 6.67
N THR A 212 17.29 -26.92 7.21
CA THR A 212 17.60 -28.06 8.09
C THR A 212 17.54 -29.41 7.40
N LYS A 213 17.30 -29.48 6.08
CA LYS A 213 17.39 -30.75 5.36
C LYS A 213 18.86 -31.23 5.42
N PRO A 214 19.18 -32.34 6.10
CA PRO A 214 20.50 -32.92 5.95
C PRO A 214 20.63 -33.34 4.48
N VAL A 215 21.63 -32.81 3.79
CA VAL A 215 22.00 -33.26 2.44
C VAL A 215 22.56 -34.68 2.58
N ILE A 216 21.68 -35.68 2.61
CA ILE A 216 22.03 -37.08 2.41
C ILE A 216 22.02 -37.31 0.89
N GLY A 217 23.21 -37.22 0.29
CA GLY A 217 23.44 -37.46 -1.13
C GLY A 217 24.84 -36.99 -1.55
N PRO A 218 25.54 -37.69 -2.45
CA PRO A 218 26.86 -37.26 -2.91
C PRO A 218 26.74 -35.88 -3.56
N GLN A 219 27.66 -34.98 -3.21
CA GLN A 219 27.82 -33.64 -3.77
C GLN A 219 28.01 -33.71 -5.29
N GLY A 220 26.91 -33.74 -6.03
CA GLY A 220 26.86 -33.44 -7.45
C GLY A 220 26.64 -31.93 -7.65
N PRO A 221 27.12 -31.33 -8.76
CA PRO A 221 26.83 -29.93 -9.06
C PRO A 221 25.32 -29.70 -9.04
N PRO A 222 24.83 -28.51 -8.64
CA PRO A 222 23.40 -28.25 -8.54
C PRO A 222 22.72 -28.61 -9.86
N PRO A 223 21.59 -29.35 -9.86
CA PRO A 223 20.82 -29.54 -11.07
C PRO A 223 20.35 -28.17 -11.52
N ASN A 224 20.93 -27.69 -12.61
CA ASN A 224 20.43 -26.53 -13.34
C ASN A 224 18.98 -26.87 -13.74
N LEU A 225 18.01 -26.43 -12.95
CA LEU A 225 16.57 -26.44 -13.27
C LEU A 225 16.24 -25.39 -14.34
N ILE A 226 17.17 -25.13 -15.26
CA ILE A 226 16.88 -24.48 -16.52
C ILE A 226 16.42 -25.63 -17.42
N ILE A 227 15.11 -25.75 -17.61
CA ILE A 227 14.54 -26.47 -18.75
C ILE A 227 15.05 -25.71 -19.98
N THR A 228 16.24 -26.06 -20.46
CA THR A 228 16.62 -25.74 -21.83
C THR A 228 15.65 -26.52 -22.69
N ARG A 229 14.68 -25.82 -23.27
CA ARG A 229 13.83 -26.38 -24.32
C ARG A 229 14.79 -27.06 -25.31
N PRO A 230 14.68 -28.39 -25.54
CA PRO A 230 15.55 -29.05 -26.48
C PRO A 230 15.44 -28.28 -27.80
N VAL A 231 16.58 -27.97 -28.42
CA VAL A 231 16.61 -27.28 -29.70
C VAL A 231 15.67 -28.02 -30.64
N ASP A 232 14.66 -27.31 -31.15
CA ASP A 232 13.74 -27.82 -32.14
C ASP A 232 14.55 -28.13 -33.41
N THR A 233 15.14 -29.32 -33.47
CA THR A 233 15.66 -29.83 -34.74
C THR A 233 14.43 -30.06 -35.60
N SER A 234 14.24 -29.20 -36.60
CA SER A 234 13.18 -29.28 -37.60
C SER A 234 13.35 -30.53 -38.47
N ARG A 235 13.17 -31.71 -37.87
CA ARG A 235 13.08 -32.98 -38.59
C ARG A 235 11.75 -33.00 -39.31
N SER A 236 11.75 -33.49 -40.54
CA SER A 236 10.50 -33.62 -41.30
C SER A 236 9.58 -34.65 -40.62
N ASP A 237 8.28 -34.44 -40.73
CA ASP A 237 7.25 -35.33 -40.15
C ASP A 237 7.40 -36.79 -40.64
N MET A 238 7.94 -37.00 -41.84
CA MET A 238 8.30 -38.33 -42.34
C MET A 238 9.36 -39.02 -41.50
N GLU A 239 10.40 -38.29 -41.08
CA GLU A 239 11.50 -38.83 -40.30
C GLU A 239 11.05 -39.13 -38.87
N LEU A 240 10.18 -38.27 -38.32
CA LEU A 240 9.52 -38.51 -37.04
C LEU A 240 8.62 -39.75 -37.07
N ALA A 241 7.87 -39.96 -38.16
CA ALA A 241 7.03 -41.15 -38.33
C ALA A 241 7.87 -42.44 -38.43
N ARG A 242 9.04 -42.40 -39.08
CA ARG A 242 9.97 -43.54 -39.15
C ARG A 242 10.50 -43.91 -37.76
N ILE A 243 10.97 -42.93 -37.00
CA ILE A 243 11.47 -43.13 -35.62
C ILE A 243 10.35 -43.67 -34.73
N ALA A 244 9.12 -43.15 -34.88
CA ALA A 244 7.98 -43.62 -34.11
C ALA A 244 7.63 -45.09 -34.42
N ARG A 245 7.71 -45.51 -35.69
CA ARG A 245 7.53 -46.91 -36.10
C ARG A 245 8.64 -47.82 -35.59
N GLU A 246 9.89 -47.36 -35.61
CA GLU A 246 11.03 -48.07 -35.01
C GLU A 246 10.86 -48.24 -33.48
N GLN A 247 10.22 -47.27 -32.82
CA GLN A 247 9.81 -47.34 -31.41
C GLN A 247 8.54 -48.18 -31.17
N GLY A 248 7.98 -48.81 -32.21
CA GLY A 248 6.78 -49.65 -32.12
C GLY A 248 5.46 -48.88 -31.99
N LYS A 249 5.44 -47.57 -32.26
CA LYS A 249 4.22 -46.75 -32.27
C LYS A 249 3.57 -46.78 -33.65
N VAL A 250 2.25 -46.91 -33.68
CA VAL A 250 1.47 -46.93 -34.93
C VAL A 250 1.20 -45.48 -35.37
N VAL A 251 1.87 -45.05 -36.44
CA VAL A 251 1.73 -43.70 -37.03
C VAL A 251 1.37 -43.80 -38.51
N GLU A 252 0.32 -43.11 -38.91
CA GLU A 252 -0.18 -43.00 -40.29
C GLU A 252 0.20 -41.64 -40.87
N LEU A 253 0.56 -41.61 -42.15
CA LEU A 253 0.93 -40.41 -42.89
C LEU A 253 -0.11 -40.15 -43.98
N ASN A 254 -0.49 -38.88 -44.19
CA ASN A 254 -1.33 -38.45 -45.31
C ASN A 254 -0.54 -38.47 -46.64
N GLU A 255 -1.23 -38.27 -47.77
CA GLU A 255 -0.62 -38.15 -49.11
C GLU A 255 0.39 -36.98 -49.19
N ASP A 256 0.21 -35.95 -48.35
CA ASP A 256 1.14 -34.82 -48.20
C ASP A 256 2.29 -35.09 -47.20
N ASN A 257 2.51 -36.35 -46.81
CA ASN A 257 3.57 -36.80 -45.89
C ASN A 257 3.52 -36.20 -44.47
N GLN A 258 2.35 -35.71 -44.05
CA GLN A 258 2.10 -35.19 -42.70
C GLN A 258 1.56 -36.30 -41.78
N ILE A 259 1.93 -36.27 -40.50
CA ILE A 259 1.45 -37.23 -39.50
C ILE A 259 -0.03 -36.99 -39.18
N ILE A 260 -0.83 -38.05 -39.29
CA ILE A 260 -2.26 -38.02 -38.97
C ILE A 260 -2.47 -38.36 -37.49
N ASP A 261 -3.02 -37.45 -36.70
CA ASP A 261 -3.54 -37.79 -35.38
C ASP A 261 -4.97 -38.35 -35.50
N LYS A 262 -5.12 -39.62 -35.12
CA LYS A 262 -6.42 -40.33 -35.14
C LYS A 262 -7.46 -39.65 -34.25
N ARG A 263 -7.05 -38.90 -33.24
CA ARG A 263 -7.98 -38.15 -32.37
C ARG A 263 -8.59 -36.95 -33.08
N GLU A 264 -7.82 -36.26 -33.92
CA GLU A 264 -8.32 -35.12 -34.69
C GLU A 264 -9.34 -35.58 -35.73
N LEU A 265 -9.11 -36.72 -36.39
CA LEU A 265 -10.08 -37.37 -37.28
C LEU A 265 -11.41 -37.71 -36.59
N LEU A 266 -11.37 -38.08 -35.30
CA LEU A 266 -12.55 -38.42 -34.52
C LEU A 266 -13.23 -37.18 -33.89
N SER A 267 -12.50 -36.08 -33.72
CA SER A 267 -13.02 -34.82 -33.17
C SER A 267 -13.88 -34.05 -34.18
N ALA A 268 -13.65 -34.25 -35.48
CA ALA A 268 -14.47 -33.71 -36.57
C ALA A 268 -15.79 -34.50 -36.78
N GLY A 269 -16.34 -35.07 -35.70
CA GLY A 269 -17.59 -35.81 -35.70
C GLY A 269 -18.81 -34.91 -35.90
N LEU A 270 -19.56 -35.17 -36.98
CA LEU A 270 -21.00 -34.97 -37.13
C LEU A 270 -21.58 -33.63 -36.62
N ASN A 271 -21.38 -32.55 -37.38
CA ASN A 271 -22.10 -31.28 -37.20
C ASN A 271 -23.58 -31.39 -37.67
N LEU A 272 -24.39 -32.18 -36.96
CA LEU A 272 -25.86 -32.20 -37.08
C LEU A 272 -26.51 -31.63 -35.81
N ALA A 273 -26.19 -30.38 -35.47
CA ALA A 273 -27.05 -29.52 -34.67
C ALA A 273 -26.65 -28.06 -34.92
N ALA A 274 -27.64 -27.23 -35.24
CA ALA A 274 -27.48 -25.83 -35.61
C ALA A 274 -26.57 -25.01 -34.65
N PRO A 275 -25.90 -23.96 -35.14
CA PRO A 275 -25.02 -23.13 -34.32
C PRO A 275 -25.81 -22.43 -33.19
N ASN A 276 -25.39 -22.68 -31.96
CA ASN A 276 -25.96 -22.10 -30.74
C ASN A 276 -25.57 -20.61 -30.62
N THR A 277 -26.51 -19.74 -30.99
CA THR A 277 -26.38 -18.27 -30.96
C THR A 277 -26.54 -17.70 -29.55
N ARG A 278 -25.73 -18.12 -28.58
CA ARG A 278 -25.73 -17.50 -27.24
C ARG A 278 -24.36 -17.49 -26.58
N ARG A 279 -23.39 -16.79 -27.17
CA ARG A 279 -22.21 -16.24 -26.46
C ARG A 279 -21.75 -14.93 -27.10
N LEU A 280 -22.43 -13.84 -26.80
CA LEU A 280 -21.89 -12.48 -26.89
C LEU A 280 -21.13 -12.19 -25.59
N GLY A 281 -19.90 -12.70 -25.51
CA GLY A 281 -18.95 -12.39 -24.46
C GLY A 281 -17.63 -12.00 -25.11
N LEU A 282 -17.19 -10.77 -24.84
CA LEU A 282 -15.95 -10.16 -25.30
C LEU A 282 -14.75 -11.10 -25.05
N GLN A 283 -14.30 -11.79 -26.09
CA GLN A 283 -13.04 -12.53 -26.08
C GLN A 283 -11.89 -11.52 -26.07
N VAL A 284 -11.23 -11.39 -24.91
CA VAL A 284 -9.94 -10.71 -24.79
C VAL A 284 -8.90 -11.64 -25.42
N THR A 285 -8.44 -11.31 -26.62
CA THR A 285 -7.34 -12.03 -27.27
C THR A 285 -6.03 -11.69 -26.58
N THR A 286 -5.47 -12.63 -25.85
CA THR A 286 -4.10 -12.57 -25.33
C THR A 286 -3.13 -12.76 -26.50
N ASN A 287 -2.60 -11.66 -27.05
CA ASN A 287 -1.51 -11.71 -28.02
C ASN A 287 -0.21 -12.12 -27.33
N LYS A 288 0.28 -13.33 -27.62
CA LYS A 288 1.70 -13.70 -27.47
C LYS A 288 2.48 -13.11 -28.65
N PRO A 289 3.67 -12.52 -28.45
CA PRO A 289 4.54 -12.14 -29.55
C PRO A 289 5.42 -13.33 -29.94
N GLY A 290 5.32 -13.78 -31.19
CA GLY A 290 6.21 -14.79 -31.74
C GLY A 290 5.91 -15.13 -33.19
N ALA A 291 6.97 -15.05 -34.00
CA ALA A 291 7.12 -15.55 -35.37
C ALA A 291 6.57 -14.68 -36.51
N ASN A 292 7.51 -14.18 -37.31
CA ASN A 292 7.31 -13.71 -38.68
C ASN A 292 6.64 -14.80 -39.52
N THR A 293 5.43 -14.53 -40.01
CA THR A 293 4.87 -15.20 -41.18
C THR A 293 4.27 -14.12 -42.06
N GLU A 294 4.80 -14.01 -43.27
CA GLU A 294 4.30 -13.13 -44.33
C GLU A 294 2.82 -13.46 -44.57
N ALA A 295 1.97 -12.43 -44.40
CA ALA A 295 0.55 -12.56 -44.64
C ALA A 295 0.27 -12.28 -46.12
N ASP A 296 -0.19 -13.30 -46.84
CA ASP A 296 -0.79 -13.15 -48.16
C ASP A 296 -1.97 -12.17 -48.08
N VAL A 297 -1.82 -11.04 -48.78
CA VAL A 297 -2.86 -10.01 -48.90
C VAL A 297 -3.68 -10.30 -50.15
N HIS A 298 -4.89 -10.83 -49.98
CA HIS A 298 -5.89 -10.78 -51.05
C HIS A 298 -6.32 -9.32 -51.27
N ARG A 299 -5.86 -8.77 -52.39
CA ARG A 299 -6.19 -7.43 -52.91
C ARG A 299 -7.63 -7.40 -53.41
N ALA A 300 -8.56 -6.95 -52.57
CA ALA A 300 -9.87 -6.48 -53.01
C ALA A 300 -9.81 -4.97 -53.27
N VAL A 301 -10.33 -4.57 -54.42
CA VAL A 301 -10.24 -3.23 -55.00
C VAL A 301 -11.38 -2.37 -54.45
N GLY A 302 -11.06 -1.24 -53.84
CA GLY A 302 -12.04 -0.24 -53.39
C GLY A 302 -11.60 0.49 -52.11
N THR A 303 -10.89 1.61 -52.27
CA THR A 303 -10.71 2.68 -51.25
C THR A 303 -10.55 2.22 -49.79
N ALA A 304 -9.68 1.25 -49.51
CA ALA A 304 -9.39 0.86 -48.14
C ALA A 304 -8.27 1.76 -47.60
N ALA A 305 -8.66 2.83 -46.90
CA ALA A 305 -7.75 3.55 -46.01
C ALA A 305 -6.98 2.51 -45.18
N SER A 306 -5.64 2.61 -45.17
CA SER A 306 -4.79 1.62 -44.50
C SER A 306 -5.27 1.44 -43.06
N ARG A 307 -5.20 0.23 -42.51
CA ARG A 307 -5.54 -0.06 -41.10
C ARG A 307 -4.84 0.90 -40.13
N ARG A 308 -3.67 1.41 -40.51
CA ARG A 308 -2.94 2.47 -39.80
C ARG A 308 -3.70 3.80 -39.75
N GLU A 309 -4.27 4.23 -40.86
CA GLU A 309 -5.05 5.48 -40.98
C GLU A 309 -6.37 5.40 -40.19
N ILE A 310 -7.04 4.24 -40.20
CA ILE A 310 -8.25 4.01 -39.38
C ILE A 310 -7.92 4.10 -37.89
N ASN A 311 -6.79 3.52 -37.49
CA ASN A 311 -6.32 3.58 -36.10
C ASN A 311 -5.90 5.01 -35.70
N GLU A 312 -5.24 5.75 -36.59
CA GLU A 312 -4.86 7.15 -36.35
C GLU A 312 -6.07 8.07 -36.23
N ARG A 313 -7.09 7.90 -37.09
CA ARG A 313 -8.35 8.65 -37.00
C ARG A 313 -9.10 8.34 -35.70
N ARG A 314 -9.19 7.05 -35.31
CA ARG A 314 -9.80 6.65 -34.03
C ARG A 314 -9.01 7.19 -32.83
N ALA A 315 -7.67 7.22 -32.89
CA ALA A 315 -6.83 7.78 -31.84
C ALA A 315 -6.98 9.31 -31.72
N ALA A 316 -7.14 10.01 -32.85
CA ALA A 316 -7.42 11.45 -32.85
C ALA A 316 -8.79 11.78 -32.23
N GLU A 317 -9.81 10.97 -32.52
CA GLU A 317 -11.15 11.10 -31.94
C GLU A 317 -11.14 10.86 -30.42
N ILE A 318 -10.44 9.82 -29.96
CA ILE A 318 -10.25 9.56 -28.51
C ILE A 318 -9.51 10.73 -27.84
N ARG A 319 -8.48 11.30 -28.48
CA ARG A 319 -7.77 12.47 -27.93
C ARG A 319 -8.66 13.70 -27.84
N GLN A 320 -9.53 13.93 -28.82
CA GLN A 320 -10.51 15.02 -28.78
C GLN A 320 -11.51 14.82 -27.63
N GLN A 321 -12.07 13.61 -27.47
CA GLN A 321 -12.95 13.28 -26.35
C GLN A 321 -12.26 13.48 -24.99
N MET A 322 -11.01 13.05 -24.84
CA MET A 322 -10.24 13.26 -23.62
C MET A 322 -9.95 14.74 -23.35
N HIS A 323 -9.67 15.53 -24.39
CA HIS A 323 -9.43 16.97 -24.25
C HIS A 323 -10.70 17.72 -23.83
N GLU A 324 -11.86 17.34 -24.39
CA GLU A 324 -13.15 17.89 -24.01
C GLU A 324 -13.52 17.55 -22.56
N GLU A 325 -13.32 16.30 -22.14
CA GLU A 325 -13.53 15.89 -20.75
C GLU A 325 -12.57 16.62 -19.78
N HIS A 326 -11.29 16.78 -20.15
CA HIS A 326 -10.36 17.57 -19.35
C HIS A 326 -10.78 19.03 -19.24
N LYS A 327 -11.24 19.64 -20.33
CA LYS A 327 -11.75 21.03 -20.32
C LYS A 327 -13.01 21.16 -19.47
N ARG A 328 -13.92 20.18 -19.54
CA ARG A 328 -15.10 20.10 -18.69
C ARG A 328 -14.74 19.97 -17.21
N GLN A 329 -13.78 19.12 -16.87
CA GLN A 329 -13.30 18.97 -15.48
C GLN A 329 -12.60 20.24 -14.98
N GLN A 330 -11.79 20.88 -15.82
CA GLN A 330 -11.13 22.15 -15.47
C GLN A 330 -12.15 23.26 -15.19
N THR A 331 -13.14 23.43 -16.05
CA THR A 331 -14.21 24.43 -15.84
C THR A 331 -15.08 24.14 -14.62
N GLN A 332 -15.36 22.86 -14.32
CA GLN A 332 -16.04 22.49 -13.07
C GLN A 332 -15.19 22.84 -11.85
N LYS A 333 -13.90 22.50 -11.87
CA LYS A 333 -12.98 22.82 -10.77
C LYS A 333 -12.83 24.33 -10.56
N GLU A 334 -12.73 25.11 -11.64
CA GLU A 334 -12.66 26.57 -11.58
C GLU A 334 -13.92 27.16 -10.95
N ARG A 335 -15.11 26.67 -11.33
CA ARG A 335 -16.38 27.06 -10.68
C ARG A 335 -16.41 26.70 -9.20
N ASP A 336 -16.00 25.50 -8.83
CA ASP A 336 -15.95 25.07 -7.44
C ASP A 336 -14.97 25.93 -6.63
N GLU A 337 -13.82 26.30 -7.22
CA GLU A 337 -12.85 27.21 -6.62
C GLU A 337 -13.41 28.64 -6.47
N GLU A 338 -14.14 29.14 -7.46
CA GLU A 338 -14.82 30.44 -7.40
C GLU A 338 -15.93 30.45 -6.34
N GLU A 339 -16.76 29.42 -6.27
CA GLU A 339 -17.78 29.27 -5.23
C GLU A 339 -17.15 29.21 -3.84
N ALA A 340 -16.04 28.48 -3.69
CA ALA A 340 -15.30 28.44 -2.43
C ALA A 340 -14.73 29.81 -2.05
N ARG A 341 -14.16 30.55 -3.01
CA ARG A 341 -13.68 31.93 -2.79
C ARG A 341 -14.82 32.85 -2.39
N GLN A 342 -15.97 32.78 -3.07
CA GLN A 342 -17.15 33.57 -2.73
C GLN A 342 -17.66 33.24 -1.33
N ARG A 343 -17.72 31.95 -0.94
CA ARG A 343 -18.09 31.55 0.43
C ARG A 343 -17.12 32.09 1.47
N VAL A 344 -15.83 32.17 1.15
CA VAL A 344 -14.84 32.78 2.06
C VAL A 344 -15.05 34.28 2.16
N VAL A 345 -15.29 34.98 1.05
CA VAL A 345 -15.59 36.43 1.04
C VAL A 345 -16.86 36.73 1.83
N LEU A 346 -17.94 35.97 1.61
CA LEU A 346 -19.21 36.12 2.36
C LEU A 346 -19.08 35.83 3.87
N LYS A 347 -18.09 35.03 4.27
CA LYS A 347 -17.78 34.77 5.69
C LYS A 347 -16.89 35.83 6.34
N ARG A 348 -16.28 36.72 5.56
CA ARG A 348 -15.47 37.82 6.09
C ARG A 348 -16.41 38.99 6.39
N ASN A 349 -16.27 39.57 7.58
CA ASN A 349 -16.98 40.78 7.93
C ASN A 349 -16.50 41.92 7.03
N THR A 350 -17.44 42.63 6.42
CA THR A 350 -17.14 43.80 5.59
C THR A 350 -16.73 44.98 6.48
N GLU A 351 -16.11 46.01 5.89
CA GLU A 351 -15.73 47.22 6.64
C GLU A 351 -16.97 47.91 7.23
N GLU A 352 -18.11 47.82 6.57
CA GLU A 352 -19.41 48.31 7.04
C GLU A 352 -19.89 47.55 8.29
N ASP A 353 -19.78 46.22 8.29
CA ASP A 353 -20.13 45.41 9.48
C ASP A 353 -19.25 45.77 10.69
N VAL A 354 -17.98 46.11 10.44
CA VAL A 354 -17.05 46.55 11.49
C VAL A 354 -17.39 47.95 12.00
N GLN A 355 -17.83 48.86 11.12
CA GLN A 355 -18.29 50.21 11.50
C GLN A 355 -19.58 50.15 12.31
N ASP A 356 -20.59 49.40 11.87
CA ASP A 356 -21.85 49.21 12.61
C ASP A 356 -21.59 48.54 13.98
N ALA A 357 -20.71 47.54 14.06
CA ALA A 357 -20.32 46.94 15.33
C ALA A 357 -19.62 47.94 16.28
N ARG A 358 -18.81 48.86 15.74
CA ARG A 358 -18.16 49.94 16.51
C ARG A 358 -19.18 50.97 16.98
N GLU A 359 -20.12 51.38 16.14
CA GLU A 359 -21.20 52.31 16.49
C GLU A 359 -22.08 51.75 17.61
N ARG A 360 -22.54 50.50 17.47
CA ARG A 360 -23.31 49.81 18.53
C ARG A 360 -22.52 49.68 19.83
N TYR A 361 -21.20 49.50 19.76
CA TYR A 361 -20.34 49.47 20.95
C TYR A 361 -20.25 50.85 21.62
N LEU A 362 -20.08 51.91 20.84
CA LEU A 362 -20.05 53.28 21.34
C LEU A 362 -21.38 53.70 21.94
N GLU A 363 -22.51 53.33 21.34
CA GLU A 363 -23.84 53.57 21.89
C GLU A 363 -24.07 52.82 23.21
N ARG A 364 -23.71 51.53 23.28
CA ARG A 364 -23.76 50.79 24.55
C ARG A 364 -22.89 51.44 25.62
N LYS A 365 -21.72 51.94 25.25
CA LYS A 365 -20.83 52.64 26.16
C LYS A 365 -21.42 53.98 26.63
N ARG A 366 -22.01 54.76 25.73
CA ARG A 366 -22.70 56.02 26.07
C ARG A 366 -23.87 55.77 27.00
N ARG A 367 -24.74 54.80 26.68
CA ARG A 367 -25.88 54.44 27.52
C ARG A 367 -25.46 53.98 28.91
N LYS A 368 -24.36 53.23 29.00
CA LYS A 368 -23.81 52.80 30.30
C LYS A 368 -23.30 54.00 31.13
N MET A 369 -22.64 54.98 30.50
CA MET A 369 -22.21 56.20 31.19
C MET A 369 -23.40 57.05 31.65
N GLU A 370 -24.48 57.11 30.86
CA GLU A 370 -25.72 57.81 31.25
C GLU A 370 -26.47 57.09 32.38
N GLU A 371 -26.53 55.75 32.34
CA GLU A 371 -27.07 54.92 33.43
C GLU A 371 -26.24 55.10 34.72
N GLU A 372 -24.90 55.14 34.63
CA GLU A 372 -24.02 55.40 35.77
C GLU A 372 -24.18 56.83 36.32
N ALA A 373 -24.34 57.83 35.45
CA ALA A 373 -24.59 59.21 35.84
C ALA A 373 -25.96 59.42 36.49
N THR A 374 -27.01 58.76 35.98
CA THR A 374 -28.35 58.80 36.56
C THR A 374 -28.43 58.03 37.88
N ALA A 375 -27.73 56.91 38.02
CA ALA A 375 -27.58 56.19 39.29
C ALA A 375 -26.87 57.04 40.35
N ALA A 376 -25.77 57.72 40.00
CA ALA A 376 -25.06 58.61 40.92
C ALA A 376 -25.90 59.83 41.35
N GLN A 377 -26.79 60.34 40.48
CA GLN A 377 -27.72 61.42 40.83
C GLN A 377 -28.84 60.95 41.78
N ASN A 378 -29.34 59.73 41.60
CA ASN A 378 -30.35 59.15 42.49
C ASN A 378 -29.77 58.85 43.89
N GLU A 379 -28.52 58.40 43.99
CA GLU A 379 -27.86 58.17 45.29
C GLU A 379 -27.54 59.48 46.06
N ALA A 380 -27.37 60.61 45.35
CA ALA A 380 -27.19 61.93 45.98
C ALA A 380 -28.51 62.64 46.35
N GLY A 381 -29.66 62.08 45.94
CA GLY A 381 -31.00 62.67 46.07
C GLY A 381 -31.87 62.15 47.23
N GLU A 382 -31.41 61.16 48.01
CA GLU A 382 -32.07 60.73 49.25
C GLU A 382 -31.38 61.34 50.49
N PRO A 383 -31.78 62.55 50.96
CA PRO A 383 -31.56 62.96 52.33
C PRO A 383 -32.63 62.35 53.24
N SER A 384 -32.14 61.72 54.32
CA SER A 384 -32.87 61.16 55.47
C SER A 384 -33.90 62.09 56.11
#